data_AF-A0A183EXG6-F1
#
_entry.id   AF-A0A183EXG6-F1
#
_cell.length_a   1.000
_cell.length_b   1.000
_cell.length_c   1.000
_cell.angle_alpha   90.00
_cell.angle_beta   90.00
_cell.angle_gamma   90.00
#
_symmetry.space_group_name_H-M   'P 1'
#
loop_
_entity.id
_entity.type
_entity.pdbx_description
1 polymer ?
#
loop_
_entity_poly.entity_id
_entity_poly.type
_entity_poly.pdbx_seq_one_letter_code
_entity_poly.pdbx_strand_id
1 'polypeptide(L)'
;MDEKAAVDEGGGDSANPLDINSNSFDCEAYIGDLLRKKNLDELLQVEEDMVHSVRRLDSEMQQLVYENYNKFLTATTTVKKMQSNFMQMGR
;
A
#
# COMPACT_ATOMS: atom_id res chain seq x y z
N MET A 1 -38.47 6.18 2.30
CA MET A 1 -38.47 4.81 2.87
C MET A 1 -37.31 4.09 2.21
N ASP A 2 -36.18 4.26 2.87
CA ASP A 2 -34.90 3.54 2.86
C ASP A 2 -34.59 2.66 1.65
N GLU A 3 -33.96 3.27 0.66
CA GLU A 3 -33.16 2.60 -0.36
C GLU A 3 -31.87 2.10 0.33
N LYS A 4 -31.85 0.82 0.69
CA LYS A 4 -30.66 0.15 1.22
C LYS A 4 -29.61 0.11 0.11
N ALA A 5 -28.62 0.99 0.19
CA ALA A 5 -27.38 0.88 -0.56
C ALA A 5 -26.60 -0.35 -0.05
N ALA A 6 -26.84 -1.50 -0.68
CA ALA A 6 -25.94 -2.63 -0.62
C ALA A 6 -24.72 -2.27 -1.47
N VAL A 7 -23.70 -1.69 -0.84
CA VAL A 7 -22.38 -1.55 -1.45
C VAL A 7 -21.56 -2.75 -0.99
N ASP A 8 -21.60 -3.77 -1.84
CA ASP A 8 -20.49 -4.65 -2.19
C ASP A 8 -19.65 -5.17 -1.01
N GLU A 9 -20.09 -6.28 -0.41
CA GLU A 9 -19.18 -7.14 0.34
C GLU A 9 -18.12 -7.65 -0.64
N GLY A 10 -16.90 -7.14 -0.48
CA GLY A 10 -15.73 -7.56 -1.26
C GLY A 10 -15.69 -9.08 -1.38
N GLY A 11 -15.81 -9.54 -2.63
CA GLY A 11 -15.97 -10.93 -3.00
C GLY A 11 -14.98 -11.85 -2.30
N GLY A 12 -15.48 -13.03 -1.93
CA GLY A 12 -14.73 -14.06 -1.23
C GLY A 12 -13.36 -14.30 -1.86
N ASP A 13 -12.33 -13.84 -1.17
CA ASP A 13 -10.96 -14.29 -1.40
C ASP A 13 -10.97 -15.79 -1.14
N SER A 14 -10.78 -16.59 -2.19
CA SER A 14 -10.47 -18.00 -2.03
C SER A 14 -9.14 -18.05 -1.26
N ALA A 15 -9.25 -18.07 0.07
CA ALA A 15 -8.19 -18.04 1.05
C ALA A 15 -7.06 -19.00 0.65
N ASN A 16 -6.09 -18.49 -0.12
CA ASN A 16 -4.98 -19.29 -0.59
C ASN A 16 -3.90 -19.22 0.48
N PRO A 17 -3.65 -20.32 1.22
CA PRO A 17 -2.67 -20.32 2.29
C PRO A 17 -1.24 -20.10 1.78
N LEU A 18 -1.01 -20.23 0.46
CA LEU A 18 0.29 -20.00 -0.17
C LEU A 18 0.45 -18.59 -0.75
N ASP A 19 -0.58 -17.74 -0.72
CA ASP A 19 -0.45 -16.35 -1.18
C ASP A 19 0.02 -15.47 -0.02
N ILE A 20 1.22 -14.90 -0.16
CA ILE A 20 1.84 -14.01 0.83
C ILE A 20 1.05 -12.73 1.08
N ASN A 21 0.15 -12.34 0.16
CA ASN A 21 -0.68 -11.15 0.30
C ASN A 21 -2.09 -11.47 0.84
N SER A 22 -2.45 -12.75 0.95
CA SER A 22 -3.78 -13.14 1.44
C SER A 22 -3.83 -13.10 2.97
N ASN A 23 -5.01 -12.77 3.50
CA ASN A 23 -5.24 -12.71 4.94
C ASN A 23 -5.24 -14.09 5.62
N SER A 24 -5.24 -15.17 4.83
CA SER A 24 -5.13 -16.57 5.28
C SER A 24 -3.73 -17.17 5.05
N PHE A 25 -2.70 -16.35 4.83
CA PHE A 25 -1.34 -16.82 4.58
C PHE A 25 -0.83 -17.74 5.69
N ASP A 26 -0.34 -18.92 5.30
CA ASP A 26 0.31 -19.88 6.17
C ASP A 26 1.78 -19.99 5.79
N CYS A 27 2.63 -19.48 6.68
CA CYS A 27 4.08 -19.45 6.50
C CYS A 27 4.69 -20.85 6.40
N GLU A 28 4.24 -21.80 7.22
CA GLU A 28 4.80 -23.16 7.23
C GLU A 28 4.43 -23.90 5.95
N ALA A 29 3.17 -23.75 5.50
CA ALA A 29 2.71 -24.33 4.24
C ALA A 29 3.44 -23.72 3.03
N TYR A 30 3.66 -22.41 3.02
CA TYR A 30 4.40 -21.71 1.96
C TYR A 30 5.86 -22.15 1.88
N ILE A 31 6.57 -22.18 3.00
CA ILE A 31 7.97 -22.62 3.05
C ILE A 31 8.08 -24.11 2.66
N GLY A 32 7.18 -24.96 3.17
CA GLY A 32 7.14 -26.37 2.82
C GLY A 32 6.92 -26.62 1.32
N ASP A 33 6.04 -25.84 0.70
CA ASP A 33 5.81 -25.90 -0.75
C ASP A 33 7.01 -25.38 -1.55
N LEU A 34 7.63 -24.29 -1.08
CA LEU A 34 8.80 -23.68 -1.71
C LEU A 34 10.00 -24.64 -1.72
N LEU A 35 10.32 -25.26 -0.58
CA LEU A 35 11.41 -26.23 -0.45
C LEU A 35 11.19 -27.49 -1.30
N ARG A 36 9.94 -27.86 -1.56
CA ARG A 36 9.60 -29.02 -2.40
C ARG A 36 9.70 -28.71 -3.90
N LYS A 37 9.44 -27.46 -4.30
CA LYS A 37 9.33 -27.06 -5.71
C LYS A 37 10.59 -26.39 -6.27
N LYS A 38 11.41 -25.78 -5.42
CA LYS A 38 12.55 -24.96 -5.82
C LYS A 38 13.87 -25.63 -5.48
N ASN A 39 14.85 -25.47 -6.37
CA ASN A 39 16.24 -25.83 -6.07
C ASN A 39 16.95 -24.73 -5.26
N LEU A 40 18.18 -24.98 -4.82
CA LEU A 40 18.92 -24.06 -3.96
C LEU A 40 19.15 -22.68 -4.59
N ASP A 41 19.51 -22.64 -5.88
CA ASP A 41 19.77 -21.38 -6.58
C ASP A 41 18.49 -20.56 -6.73
N GLU A 42 17.37 -21.23 -7.04
CA GLU A 42 16.07 -20.58 -7.08
C GLU A 42 15.63 -20.08 -5.70
N LEU A 43 15.93 -20.81 -4.64
CA LEU A 43 15.61 -20.40 -3.27
C LEU A 43 16.40 -19.17 -2.85
N LEU A 44 17.67 -19.09 -3.27
CA LEU A 44 18.52 -17.92 -3.05
C LEU A 44 18.00 -16.71 -3.81
N GLN A 45 17.54 -16.89 -5.06
CA GLN A 45 16.88 -15.82 -5.80
C GLN A 45 15.59 -15.34 -5.12
N VAL A 46 14.78 -16.26 -4.59
CA VAL A 46 13.55 -15.89 -3.87
C VAL A 46 13.86 -15.08 -2.61
N GLU A 47 14.93 -15.41 -1.90
CA GLU A 47 15.40 -14.63 -0.74
C GLU A 47 15.83 -13.23 -1.15
N GLU A 48 16.65 -13.11 -2.20
CA GLU A 48 17.12 -11.83 -2.72
C GLU A 48 15.93 -10.95 -3.17
N ASP A 49 15.01 -11.51 -3.94
CA ASP A 49 13.79 -10.82 -4.41
C ASP A 49 12.91 -10.36 -3.24
N MET A 50 12.81 -11.17 -2.18
CA MET A 50 12.06 -10.82 -0.97
C MET A 50 12.71 -9.64 -0.24
N VAL A 51 14.03 -9.68 -0.06
CA VAL A 51 14.78 -8.57 0.56
C VAL A 51 14.63 -7.28 -0.25
N HIS A 52 14.72 -7.36 -1.58
CA HIS A 52 14.48 -6.21 -2.45
C HIS A 52 13.04 -5.70 -2.33
N SER A 53 12.06 -6.59 -2.27
CA SER A 53 10.65 -6.23 -2.12
C SER A 53 10.38 -5.50 -0.82
N VAL A 54 10.96 -5.95 0.30
CA VAL A 54 10.85 -5.26 1.61
C VAL A 54 11.41 -3.83 1.52
N ARG A 55 12.61 -3.66 0.96
CA ARG A 55 13.24 -2.33 0.82
C ARG A 55 12.45 -1.41 -0.11
N ARG A 56 11.91 -1.96 -1.20
CA ARG A 56 11.08 -1.22 -2.15
C ARG A 56 9.78 -0.76 -1.49
N LEU A 57 9.07 -1.65 -0.79
CA LEU A 57 7.83 -1.32 -0.10
C LEU A 57 8.03 -0.23 0.96
N ASP A 58 9.13 -0.27 1.72
CA ASP A 58 9.48 0.79 2.67
C ASP A 58 9.71 2.14 1.96
N SER A 59 10.45 2.13 0.85
CA SER A 59 10.71 3.33 0.05
C SER A 59 9.43 3.91 -0.54
N GLU A 60 8.54 3.06 -1.06
CA GLU A 60 7.23 3.45 -1.60
C GLU A 60 6.32 4.04 -0.52
N MET A 61 6.32 3.45 0.69
CA MET A 61 5.60 4.01 1.84
C MET A 61 6.13 5.40 2.19
N GLN A 62 7.45 5.58 2.28
CA GLN A 62 8.06 6.88 2.57
C GLN A 62 7.73 7.91 1.49
N GLN A 63 7.79 7.53 0.21
CA GLN A 63 7.44 8.40 -0.90
C GLN A 63 5.97 8.83 -0.82
N LEU A 64 5.05 7.90 -0.56
CA LEU A 64 3.63 8.20 -0.45
C LEU A 64 3.35 9.21 0.68
N VAL A 65 3.99 9.01 1.83
CA VAL A 65 3.89 9.92 2.97
C VAL A 65 4.42 11.30 2.59
N TYR A 66 5.60 11.37 1.95
CA TYR A 66 6.19 12.63 1.50
C TYR A 66 5.28 13.37 0.52
N GLU A 67 4.75 12.67 -0.50
CA GLU A 67 3.86 13.26 -1.50
C GLU A 67 2.58 13.81 -0.85
N ASN A 68 1.98 13.07 0.07
CA ASN A 68 0.77 13.51 0.77
C ASN A 68 1.04 14.74 1.64
N TYR A 69 2.15 14.77 2.39
CA TYR A 69 2.52 15.95 3.18
C TYR A 69 2.83 17.16 2.31
N ASN A 70 3.53 16.97 1.18
CA ASN A 70 3.84 18.04 0.25
C ASN A 70 2.56 18.63 -0.39
N LYS A 71 1.62 17.76 -0.79
CA LYS A 71 0.30 18.17 -1.29
C LYS A 71 -0.48 18.97 -0.24
N PHE A 72 -0.50 18.50 1.01
CA PHE A 72 -1.17 19.19 2.12
C PHE A 72 -0.57 20.57 2.42
N LEU A 73 0.76 20.66 2.45
CA LEU A 73 1.47 21.92 2.65
C LEU A 73 1.20 22.90 1.50
N THR A 74 1.24 22.42 0.26
CA THR A 74 0.95 23.21 -0.94
C THR A 74 -0.49 23.74 -0.91
N ALA A 75 -1.47 22.91 -0.55
CA ALA A 75 -2.85 23.34 -0.39
C ALA A 75 -2.99 24.42 0.70
N THR A 76 -2.37 24.20 1.88
CA THR A 76 -2.43 25.15 2.99
C THR A 76 -1.78 26.50 2.64
N THR A 77 -0.62 26.49 1.97
CA THR A 77 0.04 27.72 1.52
C THR A 77 -0.80 28.46 0.47
N THR A 78 -1.49 27.73 -0.41
CA THR A 78 -2.41 28.30 -1.40
C THR A 78 -3.59 28.99 -0.71
N VAL A 79 -4.23 28.35 0.25
CA VAL A 79 -5.34 28.94 1.04
C VAL A 79 -4.88 30.21 1.76
N LYS A 80 -3.70 30.20 2.40
CA LYS A 80 -3.14 31.38 3.08
C LYS A 80 -2.90 32.54 2.10
N LYS A 81 -2.35 32.26 0.91
CA LYS A 81 -2.15 33.28 -0.14
C LYS A 81 -3.49 33.86 -0.61
N MET A 82 -4.49 33.02 -0.85
CA MET A 82 -5.83 33.48 -1.23
C MET A 82 -6.40 34.40 -0.15
N GLN A 83 -6.35 34.01 1.12
CA GLN A 83 -6.82 34.83 2.24
C GLN A 83 -6.11 36.20 2.30
N SER A 84 -4.78 36.22 2.14
CA SER A 84 -4.01 37.47 2.09
C SER A 84 -4.44 38.36 0.92
N ASN A 85 -4.62 37.80 -0.27
CA ASN A 85 -5.06 38.55 -1.45
C ASN A 85 -6.45 39.17 -1.23
N PHE A 86 -7.39 38.42 -0.65
CA PHE A 86 -8.72 38.94 -0.31
C PHE A 86 -8.67 40.09 0.71
N MET A 87 -7.83 39.97 1.75
CA MET A 87 -7.63 41.05 2.73
C MET A 87 -7.02 42.30 2.12
N GLN A 88 -6.14 42.14 1.13
CA GLN A 88 -5.49 43.26 0.46
C GLN A 88 -6.40 43.96 -0.56
N MET A 89 -7.33 43.23 -1.18
CA MET A 89 -8.33 43.77 -2.12
C MET A 89 -9.49 44.50 -1.43
N GLY A 90 -9.85 44.08 -0.21
CA GLY A 90 -10.90 44.70 0.59
C GLY A 90 -10.48 45.96 1.34
N ARG A 91 -9.28 46.50 1.04
CA ARG A 91 -8.69 47.66 1.70
C ARG A 91 -8.59 48.86 0.76
#